data_AF-A0A9X8ZZ63-F1
#
_entry.id   AF-A0A9X8ZZ63-F1
#
_cell.length_a   1.000
_cell.length_b   1.000
_cell.length_c   1.000
_cell.angle_alpha   90.00
_cell.angle_beta   90.00
_cell.angle_gamma   90.00
#
_symmetry.space_group_name_H-M   'P 1'
#
loop_
_entity.id
_entity.type
_entity.pdbx_description
1 polymer ?
#
loop_
_entity_poly.entity_id
_entity_poly.type
_entity_poly.pdbx_seq_one_letter_code
_entity_poly.pdbx_strand_id
1 'polypeptide(L)' 'LMLFALFLGAGNLIFPPVLGQQAGENVWIATIGFLVTGVGLPLLAVTAVAFVEGDLKALSSRVHPIFAFIFPLISYLA' A
#
# COMPACT_ATOMS: atom_id res chain seq x y z
N LEU A 1 -3.28 -15.44 10.38
CA LEU A 1 -2.17 -15.72 9.46
C LEU A 1 -2.08 -14.74 8.28
N MET A 2 -3.18 -14.46 7.55
CA MET A 2 -3.14 -13.60 6.35
C MET A 2 -2.58 -12.18 6.57
N LEU A 3 -3.02 -11.45 7.60
CA LEU A 3 -2.47 -10.11 7.90
C LEU A 3 -0.99 -10.14 8.27
N PHE A 4 -0.55 -11.14 9.04
CA PHE A 4 0.86 -11.33 9.37
C PHE A 4 1.70 -11.58 8.12
N ALA A 5 1.23 -12.45 7.22
CA ALA A 5 1.90 -12.73 5.94
C ALA A 5 1.87 -11.53 4.97
N LEU A 6 0.86 -10.66 5.07
CA LEU A 6 0.77 -9.42 4.29
C LEU A 6 1.82 -8.39 4.75
N PHE A 7 2.03 -8.26 6.06
CA PHE A 7 2.96 -7.28 6.62
C PHE A 7 4.40 -7.80 6.75
N LEU A 8 4.60 -9.11 6.95
CA LEU A 8 5.90 -9.77 7.08
C LEU A 8 6.18 -10.73 5.91
N GLY A 9 5.49 -10.56 4.79
CA GLY A 9 5.77 -11.28 3.56
C GLY A 9 7.14 -10.91 2.99
N ALA A 10 7.65 -11.73 2.08
CA ALA A 10 8.99 -11.58 1.50
C ALA A 10 9.28 -10.15 1.00
N GLY A 11 8.30 -9.45 0.43
CA GLY A 11 8.47 -8.06 0.00
C GLY A 11 8.83 -7.11 1.15
N ASN A 12 8.08 -7.12 2.24
CA ASN A 12 8.33 -6.22 3.37
C ASN A 12 9.55 -6.60 4.22
N LEU A 13 10.08 -7.82 4.07
CA LEU A 13 11.30 -8.26 4.75
C LEU A 13 12.57 -8.07 3.91
N ILE A 14 12.48 -8.11 2.57
CA ILE A 14 13.63 -8.01 1.67
C ILE A 14 13.88 -6.57 1.23
N PHE A 15 12.84 -5.82 0.85
CA PHE A 15 13.02 -4.50 0.25
C PHE A 15 13.58 -3.44 1.21
N PRO A 16 13.14 -3.32 2.48
CA PRO A 16 13.65 -2.27 3.35
C PRO A 16 15.14 -2.40 3.68
N PRO A 17 15.69 -3.59 4.01
CA PRO A 17 17.12 -3.75 4.19
C PRO A 17 17.92 -3.49 2.91
N VAL A 18 17.42 -3.90 1.74
CA VAL A 18 18.07 -3.64 0.46
C VAL A 18 18.09 -2.15 0.12
N LEU A 19 16.96 -1.45 0.32
CA LEU A 19 16.87 0.00 0.17
C LEU A 19 17.80 0.72 1.15
N GLY A 20 17.87 0.26 2.40
CA GLY A 20 18.79 0.79 3.40
C GLY A 20 20.26 0.62 3.02
N GLN A 21 20.63 -0.55 2.48
CA GLN A 21 21.97 -0.81 1.95
C GLN A 21 22.29 0.09 0.74
N GLN A 22 21.34 0.26 -0.19
CA GLN A 22 21.52 1.11 -1.36
C GLN A 22 21.57 2.61 -1.02
N ALA A 23 20.97 3.02 0.10
CA ALA A 23 20.96 4.41 0.54
C ALA A 23 22.34 4.93 0.99
N GLY A 24 23.28 4.03 1.32
CA GLY A 24 24.64 4.40 1.74
C GLY A 24 24.62 5.29 2.98
N GLU A 25 25.10 6.53 2.86
CA GLU A 25 25.09 7.51 3.97
C GLU A 25 23.70 8.17 4.16
N ASN A 26 22.82 8.10 3.17
CA ASN A 26 21.51 8.76 3.17
C ASN A 26 20.39 7.91 3.76
N VAL A 27 20.71 6.95 4.65
CA VAL A 27 19.75 6.00 5.23
C VAL A 27 18.54 6.70 5.84
N TRP A 28 18.75 7.82 6.55
CA TRP A 28 17.66 8.55 7.19
C TRP A 28 16.69 9.16 6.18
N ILE A 29 17.20 9.73 5.09
CA ILE A 29 16.37 10.30 4.02
C ILE A 29 15.60 9.19 3.31
N ALA A 30 16.29 8.09 2.98
CA ALA A 30 15.67 6.92 2.36
C ALA A 30 14.60 6.29 3.26
N THR A 31 14.83 6.24 4.57
CA THR A 31 13.88 5.72 5.56
C THR A 31 12.63 6.57 5.61
N ILE A 32 12.76 7.91 5.66
CA ILE A 32 11.60 8.81 5.64
C ILE A 32 10.84 8.66 4.33
N GLY A 33 11.53 8.62 3.19
CA GLY A 33 10.91 8.38 1.89
C GLY A 33 10.14 7.06 1.83
N PHE A 34 10.73 5.98 2.36
CA PHE A 34 10.10 4.67 2.46
C PHE A 34 8.88 4.69 3.40
N LEU A 35 8.97 5.37 4.56
CA LEU A 35 7.85 5.49 5.49
C LEU A 35 6.68 6.25 4.86
N VAL A 36 6.94 7.33 4.12
CA VAL A 36 5.88 8.12 3.48
C VAL A 36 5.22 7.34 2.34
N THR A 37 6.01 6.69 1.49
CA THR A 37 5.51 6.06 0.26
C THR A 37 5.14 4.59 0.43
N GLY A 38 6.03 3.80 1.02
CA GLY A 38 5.89 2.36 1.20
C GLY A 38 4.99 1.97 2.38
N VAL A 39 4.85 2.82 3.40
CA VAL A 39 3.99 2.55 4.56
C VAL A 39 2.79 3.51 4.62
N GLY A 40 3.03 4.81 4.44
CA GLY A 40 2.02 5.85 4.59
C GLY A 40 0.87 5.73 3.59
N LEU A 41 1.16 5.56 2.30
CA LEU A 41 0.11 5.44 1.28
C LEU A 41 -0.75 4.18 1.45
N PRO A 42 -0.19 2.96 1.66
CA PRO A 42 -1.01 1.79 1.97
C PRO A 42 -1.84 1.95 3.25
N LEU A 43 -1.28 2.57 4.29
CA LEU A 43 -2.02 2.84 5.52
C LEU A 43 -3.21 3.78 5.27
N LEU A 44 -3.02 4.85 4.50
CA LEU A 44 -4.10 5.76 4.10
C LEU A 44 -5.18 5.03 3.28
N ALA A 45 -4.79 4.15 2.36
CA ALA A 45 -5.73 3.37 1.56
C ALA A 45 -6.59 2.43 2.44
N VAL A 46 -5.95 1.67 3.34
CA VAL A 46 -6.67 0.79 4.28
C VAL A 46 -7.59 1.61 5.19
N THR A 47 -7.12 2.76 5.66
CA THR A 47 -7.90 3.66 6.51
C THR A 47 -9.11 4.20 5.76
N ALA A 48 -8.95 4.65 4.52
CA ALA A 48 -10.05 5.13 3.68
C ALA A 48 -11.12 4.06 3.44
N VAL A 49 -10.71 2.80 3.24
CA VAL A 49 -11.64 1.66 3.12
C VAL A 49 -12.34 1.40 4.45
N ALA A 50 -11.64 1.47 5.58
CA ALA A 50 -12.24 1.28 6.90
C ALA A 50 -13.28 2.35 7.27
N PHE A 51 -13.14 3.58 6.74
CA PHE A 51 -14.10 4.67 6.96
C PHE A 51 -15.34 4.62 6.07
N VAL A 52 -15.35 3.79 5.02
CA VAL A 52 -16.54 3.60 4.18
C VAL A 52 -17.25 2.33 4.62
N GLU A 53 -18.53 2.46 4.99
CA GLU A 53 -19.39 1.30 5.18
C GLU A 53 -19.57 0.58 3.82
N GLY A 54 -18.87 -0.55 3.66
CA GLY A 54 -18.90 -1.38 2.45
C GLY A 54 -17.51 -1.73 1.92
N ASP A 55 -17.46 -2.40 0.77
CA ASP A 55 -16.21 -2.85 0.16
C ASP A 55 -15.52 -1.76 -0.68
N LEU A 56 -14.33 -2.07 -1.20
CA LEU A 56 -13.56 -1.21 -2.12
C LEU A 56 -14.40 -0.67 -3.29
N LYS A 57 -15.42 -1.42 -3.72
CA LYS A 57 -16.41 -1.01 -4.75
C LYS A 57 -17.32 0.13 -4.28
N ALA A 58 -17.74 0.14 -3.01
CA ALA A 58 -18.56 1.20 -2.41
C ALA A 58 -17.75 2.50 -2.25
N LEU A 59 -16.46 2.39 -1.94
CA LEU A 59 -15.55 3.53 -1.93
C LEU A 59 -15.35 4.10 -3.34
N SER A 60 -15.06 3.24 -4.32
CA SER A 60 -14.76 3.68 -5.69
C SER A 60 -16.00 4.09 -6.50
N SER A 61 -17.20 3.66 -6.11
CA SER A 61 -18.47 4.14 -6.69
C SER A 61 -18.76 5.60 -6.34
N ARG A 62 -18.15 6.16 -5.28
CA ARG A 62 -18.23 7.60 -4.96
C ARG A 62 -17.51 8.47 -5.99
N VAL A 63 -16.55 7.90 -6.74
CA VAL A 63 -15.82 8.60 -7.80
C VAL A 63 -16.58 8.51 -9.12
N HIS A 64 -16.81 7.29 -9.63
CA HIS A 64 -17.59 7.03 -10.84
C HIS A 64 -17.89 5.52 -10.97
N PRO A 65 -19.08 5.09 -11.47
CA PRO A 65 -19.43 3.67 -11.59
C PRO A 65 -18.46 2.83 -12.43
N ILE A 66 -17.93 3.40 -13.53
CA ILE A 66 -16.94 2.75 -14.40
C ILE A 66 -15.59 2.59 -13.67
N PHE A 67 -15.18 3.63 -12.93
CA PHE A 67 -13.95 3.60 -12.14
C PHE A 67 -14.03 2.52 -11.05
N ALA A 68 -15.20 2.36 -10.42
CA ALA A 68 -15.45 1.35 -9.40
C ALA A 68 -15.30 -0.10 -9.87
N PHE A 69 -15.38 -0.34 -11.18
CA PHE A 69 -15.17 -1.65 -11.77
C PHE A 69 -13.73 -1.83 -12.28
N ILE A 70 -13.20 -0.85 -13.02
CA ILE A 70 -11.89 -0.95 -13.66
C ILE A 70 -10.75 -0.92 -12.63
N PHE A 71 -10.85 -0.07 -11.60
CA PHE A 71 -9.75 0.10 -10.65
C PHE A 71 -9.45 -1.16 -9.83
N PRO A 72 -10.43 -1.84 -9.20
CA PRO A 72 -10.17 -3.10 -8.51
C PRO A 72 -9.72 -4.21 -9.45
N LEU A 73 -10.24 -4.24 -10.69
CA LEU A 73 -9.86 -5.24 -11.69
C LEU A 73 -8.38 -5.13 -12.08
N ILE A 74 -7.92 -3.92 -12.40
CA ILE A 74 -6.51 -3.67 -12.71
C ILE A 74 -5.63 -3.99 -11.49
N SER A 75 -6.04 -3.53 -10.30
CA SER A 75 -5.26 -3.77 -9.08
C SER A 75 -5.17 -5.25 -8.69
N TYR A 76 -6.13 -6.08 -9.11
CA TYR A 76 -6.09 -7.53 -8.88
C TYR A 76 -5.22 -8.27 -9.91
N LEU A 77 -5.14 -7.75 -11.14
CA LEU A 77 -4.38 -8.36 -12.24
C LEU A 77 -2.92 -7.88 -12.34
N ALA A 78 -2.58 -6.78 -11.67
CA ALA A 78 -1.22 -6.24 -11.55
C ALA A 78 -0.42 -6.95 -10.45
#